data_AF-A0A532VGV8-F1
#
_entry.id   AF-A0A532VGV8-F1
#
_cell.length_a   1.000
_cell.length_b   1.000
_cell.length_c   1.000
_cell.angle_alpha   90.00
_cell.angle_beta   90.00
_cell.angle_gamma   90.00
#
_symmetry.space_group_name_H-M   'P 1'
#
loop_
_entity.id
_entity.type
_entity.pdbx_description
1 polymer ?
#
loop_
_entity_poly.entity_id
_entity_poly.type
_entity_poly.pdbx_seq_one_letter_code
_entity_poly.pdbx_strand_id
1 'polypeptide(L)'
;MPSVTYWLGAFQSGKKDESKGKLTLRSYHNSKKGNSSMAKRKRRVVLTAVLLGTVLLLLIGGVAFVTFSQEGEPAMPEIPGITVEDVNVNGCVDCHNNDIADSDYRLSTSLGELVEEGKHPDVSAMVTTVPDDCVMCHSQQMAEGMGTEPLGPMMHKIHLVGGAENHFIAGYQGQCTHCHGFKEETGEFSIKSGEEG
;
A
#
# COMPACT_ATOMS: atom_id res chain seq x y z
N MET A 1 24.49 -12.82 -2.52
CA MET A 1 25.30 -13.22 -1.35
C MET A 1 24.37 -13.85 -0.31
N PRO A 2 24.77 -14.89 0.44
CA PRO A 2 23.82 -15.75 1.16
C PRO A 2 23.53 -15.38 2.62
N SER A 3 22.25 -15.53 3.00
CA SER A 3 21.67 -15.96 4.30
C SER A 3 22.49 -15.88 5.61
N VAL A 4 22.02 -15.06 6.57
CA VAL A 4 22.39 -15.00 8.00
C VAL A 4 21.19 -14.43 8.79
N THR A 5 20.69 -14.91 9.94
CA THR A 5 20.70 -16.19 10.69
C THR A 5 19.48 -16.23 11.65
N TYR A 6 19.03 -17.41 12.10
CA TYR A 6 18.00 -17.56 13.16
C TYR A 6 18.49 -17.08 14.54
N TRP A 7 17.55 -16.67 15.41
CA TRP A 7 17.77 -16.57 16.87
C TRP A 7 16.70 -17.38 17.63
N LEU A 8 17.17 -18.20 18.58
CA LEU A 8 16.33 -19.02 19.47
C LEU A 8 16.88 -18.90 20.90
N GLY A 9 16.03 -18.62 21.88
CA GLY A 9 16.39 -18.58 23.31
C GLY A 9 15.36 -17.80 24.14
N ALA A 10 15.09 -18.13 25.41
CA ALA A 10 15.66 -19.20 26.23
C ALA A 10 14.64 -19.74 27.26
N PHE A 11 14.89 -20.96 27.72
CA PHE A 11 14.10 -21.71 28.69
C PHE A 11 14.60 -21.42 30.11
N GLN A 12 13.73 -21.26 31.11
CA GLN A 12 14.17 -21.14 32.52
C GLN A 12 13.29 -21.96 33.47
N SER A 13 13.87 -23.02 34.05
CA SER A 13 13.22 -23.93 34.99
C SER A 13 13.61 -23.64 36.44
N GLY A 14 12.61 -23.39 37.29
CA GLY A 14 12.77 -23.17 38.73
C GLY A 14 12.88 -24.48 39.52
N LYS A 15 13.70 -24.48 40.58
CA LYS A 15 14.12 -25.68 41.32
C LYS A 15 13.06 -26.22 42.29
N LYS A 16 13.11 -27.54 42.53
CA LYS A 16 12.57 -28.19 43.73
C LYS A 16 13.48 -27.94 44.94
N ASP A 17 12.92 -27.95 46.14
CA ASP A 17 13.67 -28.24 47.36
C ASP A 17 12.87 -29.22 48.25
N GLU A 18 13.58 -30.09 48.97
CA GLU A 18 13.04 -31.28 49.63
C GLU A 18 13.60 -31.38 51.06
N SER A 19 12.83 -30.96 52.06
CA SER A 19 13.21 -31.09 53.48
C SER A 19 12.28 -32.02 54.26
N LYS A 20 12.90 -32.98 54.97
CA LYS A 20 12.21 -34.06 55.69
C LYS A 20 12.00 -33.68 57.16
N GLY A 21 10.74 -33.70 57.61
CA GLY A 21 10.37 -33.47 59.01
C GLY A 21 9.54 -34.62 59.57
N LYS A 22 10.16 -35.48 60.39
CA LYS A 22 9.54 -36.65 61.04
C LYS A 22 9.24 -36.30 62.50
N LEU A 23 7.97 -36.31 62.95
CA LEU A 23 7.65 -36.52 64.38
C LEU A 23 6.15 -36.85 64.64
N THR A 24 5.97 -37.98 65.33
CA THR A 24 4.96 -38.32 66.38
C THR A 24 3.47 -38.50 66.08
N LEU A 25 3.05 -39.77 66.17
CA LEU A 25 1.68 -40.23 66.45
C LEU A 25 1.34 -40.10 67.95
N ARG A 26 0.52 -39.11 68.35
CA ARG A 26 -0.48 -39.18 69.45
C ARG A 26 -1.05 -37.79 69.80
N SER A 27 -2.22 -37.48 69.25
CA SER A 27 -3.23 -36.51 69.74
C SER A 27 -4.15 -36.12 68.57
N TYR A 28 -5.45 -35.89 68.72
CA TYR A 28 -6.32 -36.17 69.86
C TYR A 28 -7.74 -36.40 69.31
N HIS A 29 -8.50 -37.29 69.93
CA HIS A 29 -9.82 -37.69 69.46
C HIS A 29 -10.91 -36.65 69.82
N ASN A 30 -10.83 -35.41 69.30
CA ASN A 30 -11.92 -34.41 69.47
C ASN A 30 -11.81 -33.17 68.56
N SER A 31 -12.44 -33.17 67.36
CA SER A 31 -12.82 -31.93 66.63
C SER A 31 -13.76 -32.18 65.42
N LYS A 32 -14.81 -32.99 65.57
CA LYS A 32 -15.82 -33.22 64.50
C LYS A 32 -17.22 -32.73 64.91
N LYS A 33 -17.41 -31.40 64.99
CA LYS A 33 -18.78 -30.79 64.99
C LYS A 33 -18.91 -29.27 64.69
N GLY A 34 -17.83 -28.47 64.67
CA GLY A 34 -17.95 -27.00 64.53
C GLY A 34 -17.83 -26.38 63.11
N ASN A 35 -17.13 -27.01 62.17
CA ASN A 35 -16.58 -26.28 61.00
C ASN A 35 -17.41 -26.25 59.70
N SER A 36 -18.61 -26.85 59.65
CA SER A 36 -19.40 -26.96 58.41
C SER A 36 -19.89 -25.61 57.84
N SER A 37 -20.15 -24.64 58.72
CA SER A 37 -20.60 -23.28 58.35
C SER A 37 -19.48 -22.46 57.69
N MET A 38 -18.30 -22.39 58.32
CA MET A 38 -17.18 -21.60 57.82
C MET A 38 -16.62 -22.14 56.48
N ALA A 39 -16.60 -23.46 56.30
CA ALA A 39 -16.16 -24.08 55.04
C ALA A 39 -17.09 -23.72 53.86
N LYS A 40 -18.42 -23.69 54.07
CA LYS A 40 -19.39 -23.22 53.06
C LYS A 40 -19.22 -21.74 52.72
N ARG A 41 -18.93 -20.88 53.71
CA ARG A 41 -18.72 -19.44 53.49
C ARG A 41 -17.45 -19.18 52.66
N LYS A 42 -16.33 -19.84 53.00
CA LYS A 42 -15.07 -19.74 52.21
C LYS A 42 -15.25 -20.27 50.78
N ARG A 43 -15.94 -21.41 50.57
CA ARG A 43 -16.25 -21.91 49.22
C ARG A 43 -17.07 -20.92 48.38
N ARG A 44 -18.09 -20.26 48.97
CA ARG A 44 -18.89 -19.26 48.24
C ARG A 44 -18.05 -18.07 47.77
N VAL A 45 -17.21 -17.51 48.65
CA VAL A 45 -16.34 -16.36 48.31
C VAL A 45 -15.36 -16.70 47.19
N VAL A 46 -14.71 -17.87 47.25
CA VAL A 46 -13.79 -18.33 46.19
C VAL A 46 -14.52 -18.53 44.86
N LEU A 47 -15.72 -19.12 44.85
CA LEU A 47 -16.50 -19.28 43.61
C LEU A 47 -16.89 -17.94 42.98
N THR A 48 -17.33 -16.95 43.78
CA THR A 48 -17.64 -15.61 43.26
C THR A 48 -16.41 -14.87 42.75
N ALA A 49 -15.25 -15.00 43.41
CA ALA A 49 -14.00 -14.39 42.95
C ALA A 49 -13.51 -14.99 41.62
N VAL A 50 -13.60 -16.33 41.47
CA VAL A 50 -13.26 -17.02 40.22
C VAL A 50 -14.20 -16.60 39.08
N LEU A 51 -15.53 -16.56 39.32
CA LEU A 51 -16.50 -16.15 38.30
C LEU A 51 -16.32 -14.69 37.87
N LEU A 52 -16.07 -13.76 38.80
CA LEU A 52 -15.78 -12.37 38.46
C LEU A 52 -14.46 -12.25 37.68
N GLY A 53 -13.43 -13.02 38.05
CA GLY A 53 -12.16 -13.06 37.33
C GLY A 53 -12.30 -13.57 35.90
N THR A 54 -13.07 -14.65 35.66
CA THR A 54 -13.30 -15.16 34.30
C THR A 54 -14.16 -14.22 33.45
N VAL A 55 -15.18 -13.57 34.03
CA VAL A 55 -15.97 -12.56 33.30
C VAL A 55 -15.11 -11.37 32.91
N LEU A 56 -14.25 -10.87 33.81
CA LEU A 56 -13.33 -9.76 33.50
C LEU A 56 -12.33 -10.13 32.39
N LEU A 57 -11.78 -11.35 32.43
CA LEU A 57 -10.88 -11.88 31.40
C LEU A 57 -11.57 -11.99 30.02
N LEU A 58 -12.82 -12.45 29.98
CA LEU A 58 -13.61 -12.55 28.75
C LEU A 58 -13.95 -11.17 28.18
N LEU A 59 -14.25 -10.17 29.03
CA LEU A 59 -14.50 -8.80 28.59
C LEU A 59 -13.24 -8.16 27.98
N ILE A 60 -12.07 -8.34 28.61
CA ILE A 60 -10.79 -7.82 28.07
C ILE A 60 -10.41 -8.53 26.76
N GLY A 61 -10.56 -9.86 26.70
CA GLY A 61 -10.30 -10.64 25.49
C GLY A 61 -11.25 -10.29 24.32
N GLY A 62 -12.52 -10.00 24.61
CA GLY A 62 -13.50 -9.59 23.62
C GLY A 62 -13.15 -8.25 22.96
N VAL A 63 -12.67 -7.27 23.73
CA VAL A 63 -12.25 -5.95 23.19
C VAL A 63 -11.06 -6.11 22.23
N ALA A 64 -10.06 -6.91 22.60
CA ALA A 64 -8.89 -7.16 21.76
C ALA A 64 -9.22 -7.88 20.44
N PHE A 65 -10.23 -8.75 20.43
CA PHE A 65 -10.69 -9.43 19.22
C PHE A 65 -11.43 -8.47 18.27
N VAL A 66 -12.32 -7.61 18.80
CA VAL A 66 -13.06 -6.63 17.99
C VAL A 66 -12.13 -5.60 17.32
N THR A 67 -11.03 -5.22 17.96
CA THR A 67 -10.03 -4.33 17.35
C THR A 67 -9.22 -4.97 16.22
N PHE A 68 -9.11 -6.31 16.19
CA PHE A 68 -8.37 -7.02 15.14
C PHE A 68 -9.25 -7.37 13.94
N SER A 69 -10.58 -7.46 14.11
CA SER A 69 -11.54 -7.66 13.01
C SER A 69 -12.04 -6.36 12.36
N GLN A 70 -11.43 -5.20 12.68
CA GLN A 70 -11.66 -3.92 11.99
C GLN A 70 -10.53 -3.56 11.01
N GLU A 71 -9.79 -4.56 10.54
CA GLU A 71 -9.14 -4.47 9.23
C GLU A 71 -10.25 -4.41 8.17
N GLY A 72 -10.78 -3.21 7.95
CA GLY A 72 -11.82 -2.95 6.95
C GLY A 72 -11.36 -3.43 5.58
N GLU A 73 -12.32 -3.83 4.73
CA GLU A 73 -12.00 -4.34 3.39
C GLU A 73 -11.04 -3.38 2.68
N PRO A 74 -9.95 -3.90 2.07
CA PRO A 74 -8.94 -3.06 1.47
C PRO A 74 -9.60 -2.15 0.44
N ALA A 75 -9.57 -0.84 0.70
CA ALA A 75 -10.18 0.14 -0.18
C ALA A 75 -9.66 -0.08 -1.60
N MET A 76 -10.57 -0.17 -2.58
CA MET A 76 -10.16 -0.35 -3.96
C MET A 76 -9.23 0.80 -4.35
N PRO A 77 -8.10 0.54 -5.02
CA PRO A 77 -7.21 1.59 -5.45
C PRO A 77 -7.96 2.57 -6.36
N GLU A 78 -7.77 3.86 -6.12
CA GLU A 78 -8.28 4.93 -6.98
C GLU A 78 -7.46 4.93 -8.27
N ILE A 79 -8.11 4.60 -9.38
CA ILE A 79 -7.55 4.53 -10.73
C ILE A 79 -8.46 5.38 -11.62
N PRO A 80 -7.99 6.56 -12.09
CA PRO A 80 -8.74 7.43 -12.99
C PRO A 80 -9.25 6.68 -14.21
N GLY A 81 -10.53 6.89 -14.54
CA GLY A 81 -11.20 6.21 -15.66
C GLY A 81 -11.58 4.75 -15.41
N ILE A 82 -11.38 4.21 -14.19
CA ILE A 82 -11.78 2.84 -13.84
C ILE A 82 -12.55 2.79 -12.52
N THR A 83 -11.98 3.30 -11.42
CA THR A 83 -12.62 3.29 -10.09
C THR A 83 -12.97 4.69 -9.58
N VAL A 84 -12.41 5.73 -10.20
CA VAL A 84 -12.74 7.15 -9.95
C VAL A 84 -12.83 7.90 -11.29
N GLU A 85 -13.43 9.09 -11.26
CA GLU A 85 -13.55 9.98 -12.43
C GLU A 85 -12.18 10.27 -13.06
N ASP A 86 -12.16 10.40 -14.39
CA ASP A 86 -10.94 10.67 -15.13
C ASP A 86 -10.70 12.17 -15.27
N VAL A 87 -9.75 12.70 -14.50
CA VAL A 87 -9.40 14.13 -14.54
C VAL A 87 -8.39 14.48 -15.63
N ASN A 88 -7.87 13.49 -16.37
CA ASN A 88 -6.86 13.69 -17.42
C ASN A 88 -7.35 13.08 -18.75
N VAL A 89 -8.53 13.47 -19.22
CA VAL A 89 -9.19 12.88 -20.40
C VAL A 89 -8.44 13.08 -21.73
N ASN A 90 -7.65 14.15 -21.86
CA ASN A 90 -6.82 14.47 -23.03
C ASN A 90 -5.37 13.95 -22.87
N GLY A 91 -5.01 13.51 -21.66
CA GLY A 91 -3.74 12.86 -21.35
C GLY A 91 -2.58 13.85 -21.30
N CYS A 92 -1.79 13.91 -22.37
CA CYS A 92 -0.53 14.68 -22.42
C CYS A 92 -0.74 16.14 -22.05
N VAL A 93 -1.70 16.80 -22.71
CA VAL A 93 -1.94 18.25 -22.61
C VAL A 93 -2.64 18.68 -21.32
N ASP A 94 -3.23 17.75 -20.56
CA ASP A 94 -3.82 18.05 -19.25
C ASP A 94 -2.75 18.32 -18.17
N CYS A 95 -1.52 17.85 -18.39
CA CYS A 95 -0.35 18.15 -17.55
C CYS A 95 0.67 19.05 -18.25
N HIS A 96 0.83 18.90 -19.58
CA HIS A 96 1.72 19.73 -20.40
C HIS A 96 0.97 20.94 -20.98
N ASN A 97 0.70 21.91 -20.11
CA ASN A 97 0.06 23.18 -20.47
C ASN A 97 0.76 24.36 -19.78
N ASN A 98 0.22 25.56 -19.97
CA ASN A 98 0.71 26.82 -19.42
C ASN A 98 -0.11 27.34 -18.23
N ASP A 99 -1.07 26.56 -17.72
CA ASP A 99 -1.91 26.92 -16.57
C ASP A 99 -1.26 26.59 -15.21
N ILE A 100 -0.07 25.97 -15.22
CA ILE A 100 0.61 25.46 -14.02
C ILE A 100 1.85 26.30 -13.69
N ALA A 101 1.86 26.89 -12.49
CA ALA A 101 3.05 27.41 -11.79
C ALA A 101 3.93 28.43 -12.58
N ASP A 102 3.31 29.45 -13.18
CA ASP A 102 3.96 30.56 -13.90
C ASP A 102 4.97 30.15 -15.00
N SER A 103 4.88 28.90 -15.47
CA SER A 103 5.85 28.26 -16.37
C SER A 103 5.12 27.60 -17.55
N ASP A 104 5.74 27.61 -18.72
CA ASP A 104 5.17 27.02 -19.93
C ASP A 104 5.63 25.56 -20.07
N TYR A 105 4.80 24.61 -19.60
CA TYR A 105 5.09 23.17 -19.66
C TYR A 105 4.57 22.50 -20.93
N ARG A 106 4.10 23.26 -21.92
CA ARG A 106 3.63 22.73 -23.21
C ARG A 106 4.73 21.96 -23.93
N LEU A 107 4.34 20.92 -24.67
CA LEU A 107 5.30 20.05 -25.36
C LEU A 107 5.97 20.77 -26.53
N SER A 108 5.27 21.70 -27.16
CA SER A 108 5.80 22.67 -28.12
C SER A 108 7.00 23.46 -27.56
N THR A 109 6.96 23.87 -26.29
CA THR A 109 8.07 24.55 -25.61
C THR A 109 9.29 23.62 -25.48
N SER A 110 9.10 22.41 -24.96
CA SER A 110 10.19 21.41 -24.83
C SER A 110 10.73 20.94 -26.18
N LEU A 111 9.90 20.85 -27.22
CA LEU A 111 10.32 20.55 -28.59
C LEU A 111 11.16 21.71 -29.17
N GLY A 112 10.81 22.97 -28.87
CA GLY A 112 11.60 24.14 -29.26
C GLY A 112 13.04 24.06 -28.74
N GLU A 113 13.23 23.73 -27.46
CA GLU A 113 14.56 23.52 -26.87
C GLU A 113 15.34 22.41 -27.60
N LEU A 114 14.69 21.28 -27.89
CA LEU A 114 15.33 20.17 -28.63
C LEU A 114 15.66 20.54 -30.09
N VAL A 115 14.90 21.45 -30.72
CA VAL A 115 15.20 21.99 -32.06
C VAL A 115 16.41 22.93 -32.01
N GLU A 116 16.49 23.82 -31.02
CA GLU A 116 17.65 24.71 -30.83
C GLU A 116 18.95 23.92 -30.53
N GLU A 117 18.85 22.82 -29.78
CA GLU A 117 19.96 21.89 -29.54
C GLU A 117 20.29 20.97 -30.74
N GLY A 118 19.50 21.01 -31.82
CA GLY A 118 19.67 20.14 -33.00
C GLY A 118 19.37 18.66 -32.75
N LYS A 119 18.61 18.34 -31.68
CA LYS A 119 18.21 16.99 -31.27
C LYS A 119 16.86 16.55 -31.85
N HIS A 120 16.03 17.48 -32.32
CA HIS A 120 14.76 17.20 -32.99
C HIS A 120 14.60 18.11 -34.23
N PRO A 121 14.00 17.64 -35.34
CA PRO A 121 13.63 18.51 -36.45
C PRO A 121 12.50 19.48 -36.03
N ASP A 122 12.42 20.66 -36.65
CA ASP A 122 11.27 21.54 -36.44
C ASP A 122 10.00 20.90 -37.03
N VAL A 123 9.05 20.60 -36.15
CA VAL A 123 7.74 20.02 -36.46
C VAL A 123 6.59 20.90 -35.95
N SER A 124 6.86 22.17 -35.60
CA SER A 124 5.88 23.12 -35.06
C SER A 124 4.67 23.34 -35.99
N ALA A 125 4.85 23.16 -37.30
CA ALA A 125 3.79 23.24 -38.30
C ALA A 125 3.05 21.89 -38.55
N MET A 126 3.42 20.82 -37.85
CA MET A 126 2.87 19.46 -38.03
C MET A 126 2.26 18.88 -36.75
N VAL A 127 2.70 19.30 -35.57
CA VAL A 127 2.19 18.81 -34.28
C VAL A 127 1.11 19.77 -33.79
N THR A 128 -0.13 19.30 -33.84
CA THR A 128 -1.34 20.01 -33.37
C THR A 128 -2.18 19.14 -32.44
N THR A 129 -2.10 17.82 -32.57
CA THR A 129 -2.79 16.82 -31.75
C THR A 129 -1.76 15.86 -31.15
N VAL A 130 -1.63 15.86 -29.83
CA VAL A 130 -0.63 15.04 -29.12
C VAL A 130 -1.33 13.88 -28.40
N PRO A 131 -0.83 12.63 -28.51
CA PRO A 131 0.43 12.21 -29.14
C PRO A 131 0.28 11.70 -30.59
N ASP A 132 -0.89 11.84 -31.21
CA ASP A 132 -1.18 11.27 -32.53
C ASP A 132 -0.24 11.79 -33.64
N ASP A 133 0.08 13.09 -33.62
CA ASP A 133 1.02 13.65 -34.59
C ASP A 133 2.47 13.20 -34.32
N CYS A 134 2.82 12.94 -33.06
CA CYS A 134 4.16 12.47 -32.67
C CYS A 134 4.44 11.04 -33.19
N VAL A 135 3.43 10.16 -33.20
CA VAL A 135 3.60 8.78 -33.69
C VAL A 135 3.74 8.68 -35.22
N MET A 136 3.51 9.76 -35.98
CA MET A 136 3.84 9.78 -37.42
C MET A 136 5.32 9.45 -37.66
N CYS A 137 6.22 10.07 -36.88
CA CYS A 137 7.67 9.84 -36.94
C CYS A 137 8.14 8.80 -35.91
N HIS A 138 7.51 8.76 -34.72
CA HIS A 138 7.92 7.87 -33.62
C HIS A 138 7.10 6.57 -33.52
N SER A 139 6.44 6.14 -34.59
CA SER A 139 5.92 4.77 -34.68
C SER A 139 7.06 3.76 -34.71
N GLN A 140 6.79 2.51 -34.29
CA GLN A 140 7.79 1.45 -34.23
C GLN A 140 8.56 1.25 -35.54
N GLN A 141 7.87 1.35 -36.68
CA GLN A 141 8.46 1.15 -38.01
C GLN A 141 9.21 2.39 -38.51
N MET A 142 8.66 3.59 -38.32
CA MET A 142 9.28 4.82 -38.82
C MET A 142 10.53 5.18 -38.00
N ALA A 143 10.47 5.00 -36.67
CA ALA A 143 11.56 5.30 -35.77
C ALA A 143 12.84 4.51 -36.10
N GLU A 144 12.72 3.20 -36.37
CA GLU A 144 13.85 2.37 -36.79
C GLU A 144 14.48 2.88 -38.11
N GLY A 145 13.65 3.26 -39.09
CA GLY A 145 14.10 3.81 -40.37
C GLY A 145 14.74 5.20 -40.26
N MET A 146 14.35 6.00 -39.27
CA MET A 146 14.90 7.33 -39.00
C MET A 146 16.06 7.32 -38.00
N GLY A 147 16.35 6.19 -37.35
CA GLY A 147 17.35 6.09 -36.28
C GLY A 147 16.91 6.74 -34.95
N THR A 148 15.60 6.83 -34.69
CA THR A 148 15.02 7.40 -33.46
C THR A 148 14.43 6.29 -32.56
N GLU A 149 14.04 6.64 -31.32
CA GLU A 149 13.35 5.73 -30.40
C GLU A 149 11.82 5.79 -30.63
N PRO A 150 11.09 4.65 -30.62
CA PRO A 150 9.63 4.66 -30.69
C PRO A 150 8.98 5.37 -29.48
N LEU A 151 7.82 5.99 -29.69
CA LEU A 151 7.24 6.93 -28.72
C LEU A 151 6.91 6.26 -27.37
N GLY A 152 6.27 5.09 -27.39
CA GLY A 152 5.86 4.38 -26.17
C GLY A 152 7.02 4.10 -25.19
N PRO A 153 8.09 3.39 -25.62
CA PRO A 153 9.30 3.20 -24.82
C PRO A 153 9.91 4.52 -24.31
N MET A 154 10.00 5.54 -25.16
CA MET A 154 10.53 6.86 -24.80
C MET A 154 9.69 7.53 -23.71
N MET A 155 8.36 7.58 -23.87
CA MET A 155 7.45 8.19 -22.90
C MET A 155 7.45 7.44 -21.56
N HIS A 156 7.41 6.11 -21.58
CA HIS A 156 7.56 5.31 -20.35
C HIS A 156 8.89 5.57 -19.66
N LYS A 157 9.99 5.72 -20.40
CA LYS A 157 11.31 6.00 -19.82
C LYS A 157 11.39 7.37 -19.16
N ILE A 158 10.73 8.39 -19.72
CA ILE A 158 10.68 9.75 -19.15
C ILE A 158 9.82 9.78 -17.87
N HIS A 159 8.69 9.07 -17.84
CA HIS A 159 7.70 9.18 -16.76
C HIS A 159 7.77 8.07 -15.69
N LEU A 160 8.35 6.91 -15.99
CA LEU A 160 8.35 5.74 -15.09
C LEU A 160 9.76 5.33 -14.60
N VAL A 161 10.79 6.13 -14.86
CA VAL A 161 12.17 5.88 -14.40
C VAL A 161 12.65 7.00 -13.49
N GLY A 162 13.33 6.65 -12.39
CA GLY A 162 13.85 7.58 -11.37
C GLY A 162 13.30 7.35 -9.97
N GLY A 163 12.23 6.55 -9.83
CA GLY A 163 11.61 6.27 -8.53
C GLY A 163 11.00 7.54 -7.92
N ALA A 164 11.24 7.77 -6.62
CA ALA A 164 10.62 8.88 -5.87
C ALA A 164 11.00 10.29 -6.37
N GLU A 165 12.11 10.43 -7.11
CA GLU A 165 12.52 11.72 -7.70
C GLU A 165 11.77 12.04 -9.01
N ASN A 166 11.15 11.04 -9.64
CA ASN A 166 10.37 11.25 -10.86
C ASN A 166 9.03 11.91 -10.49
N HIS A 167 8.75 13.08 -11.05
CA HIS A 167 7.57 13.88 -10.71
C HIS A 167 6.24 13.17 -11.04
N PHE A 168 6.21 12.35 -12.10
CA PHE A 168 5.03 11.55 -12.42
C PHE A 168 4.81 10.42 -11.40
N ILE A 169 5.87 9.73 -10.97
CA ILE A 169 5.76 8.72 -9.93
C ILE A 169 5.36 9.34 -8.58
N ALA A 170 5.94 10.50 -8.23
CA ALA A 170 5.69 11.17 -6.96
C ALA A 170 4.28 11.80 -6.86
N GLY A 171 3.82 12.47 -7.92
CA GLY A 171 2.52 13.14 -7.96
C GLY A 171 1.34 12.25 -8.37
N TYR A 172 1.59 11.32 -9.30
CA TYR A 172 0.56 10.54 -10.01
C TYR A 172 0.72 9.03 -9.80
N GLN A 173 1.57 8.62 -8.84
CA GLN A 173 1.78 7.24 -8.41
C GLN A 173 2.19 6.25 -9.52
N GLY A 174 2.63 6.77 -10.68
CA GLY A 174 2.93 5.96 -11.87
C GLY A 174 1.70 5.33 -12.54
N GLN A 175 0.49 5.86 -12.31
CA GLN A 175 -0.74 5.23 -12.82
C GLN A 175 -0.88 5.35 -14.34
N CYS A 176 -0.96 4.20 -15.01
CA CYS A 176 -1.01 4.11 -16.48
C CYS A 176 -2.18 4.91 -17.08
N THR A 177 -3.30 5.03 -16.36
CA THR A 177 -4.51 5.66 -16.89
C THR A 177 -4.45 7.19 -16.99
N HIS A 178 -3.41 7.86 -16.49
CA HIS A 178 -3.21 9.29 -16.83
C HIS A 178 -2.89 9.49 -18.32
N CYS A 179 -2.27 8.51 -18.99
CA CYS A 179 -1.98 8.56 -20.43
C CYS A 179 -2.84 7.59 -21.26
N HIS A 180 -3.33 6.50 -20.65
CA HIS A 180 -4.13 5.48 -21.33
C HIS A 180 -5.60 5.56 -20.99
N GLY A 181 -6.45 5.58 -22.01
CA GLY A 181 -7.90 5.39 -21.84
C GLY A 181 -8.23 3.90 -21.76
N PHE A 182 -9.23 3.54 -20.96
CA PHE A 182 -9.78 2.18 -20.88
C PHE A 182 -11.28 2.23 -21.19
N LYS A 183 -11.77 1.32 -22.04
CA LYS A 183 -13.19 1.18 -22.37
C LYS A 183 -13.72 -0.12 -21.76
N GLU A 184 -14.48 -0.03 -20.68
CA GLU A 184 -14.96 -1.20 -19.93
C GLU A 184 -15.78 -2.17 -20.81
N GLU A 185 -16.58 -1.65 -21.75
CA GLU A 185 -17.48 -2.44 -22.60
C GLU A 185 -16.74 -3.33 -23.61
N THR A 186 -15.49 -3.00 -23.93
CA THR A 186 -14.68 -3.68 -24.95
C THR A 186 -13.38 -4.29 -24.40
N GLY A 187 -12.93 -3.83 -23.23
CA GLY A 187 -11.60 -4.12 -22.71
C GLY A 187 -10.46 -3.43 -23.48
N GLU A 188 -10.78 -2.50 -24.38
CA GLU A 188 -9.79 -1.79 -25.20
C GLU A 188 -9.02 -0.77 -24.37
N PHE A 189 -7.69 -0.75 -24.53
CA PHE A 189 -6.83 0.34 -24.09
C PHE A 189 -6.43 1.19 -25.31
N SER A 190 -6.56 2.50 -25.18
CA SER A 190 -6.04 3.47 -26.15
C SER A 190 -5.00 4.38 -25.48
N ILE A 191 -4.27 5.17 -26.27
CA ILE A 191 -3.57 6.35 -25.75
C ILE A 191 -4.56 7.51 -25.83
N LYS A 192 -4.60 8.36 -24.81
CA LYS A 192 -5.41 9.59 -24.79
C LYS A 192 -4.72 10.65 -25.64
N SER A 193 -5.51 11.53 -26.25
CA SER A 193 -5.03 12.52 -27.20
C SER A 193 -5.79 13.83 -27.07
N GLY A 194 -5.13 14.95 -27.35
CA GLY A 194 -5.72 16.30 -27.24
C GLY A 194 -4.98 17.33 -28.10
N GLU A 195 -5.64 18.47 -28.33
CA GLU A 195 -5.03 19.60 -29.04
C GLU A 195 -3.93 20.25 -28.19
N GLU A 196 -2.78 20.54 -28.80
CA GLU A 196 -1.68 21.30 -28.20
C GLU A 196 -2.03 22.80 -28.17
N GLY A 197 -1.91 23.44 -27.00
CA GLY A 197 -2.28 24.86 -26.76
C GLY A 197 -1.14 25.87 -26.90
#